data_AF-A0A0C1ZJU9-F1
#
_entry.id   AF-A0A0C1ZJU9-F1
#
_cell.length_a   1.000
_cell.length_b   1.000
_cell.length_c   1.000
_cell.angle_alpha   90.00
_cell.angle_beta   90.00
_cell.angle_gamma   90.00
#
_symmetry.space_group_name_H-M   'P 1'
#
loop_
_entity.id
_entity.type
_entity.pdbx_description
1 polymer ?
#
loop_
_entity_poly.entity_id
_entity_poly.type
_entity_poly.pdbx_seq_one_letter_code
_entity_poly.pdbx_strand_id
1 'polypeptide(L)'
;MSLEITPADRATFYAAALRLLRFVEGRAPTQRRFGPDADALWKGFAGGLETRDRVDILLRDADVAWPGAFGARATFDLRSVAEDDAFGSAWVSLEPMEGEKVWRSVVREPAPTDVNQTLTAIAASWGLKLGAHELAKPSPGTKLIIGGASAIAAALRAFADDDTLSWPTQVIVVADHPGERQLACAAAAVVNTDTASRLRTSGDHDRTNLAGYQPLVSSDASPEVRATIEALTAK
;
A
#
# COMPACT_ATOMS: atom_id res chain seq x y z
N MET A 1 -4.40 3.52 20.38
CA MET A 1 -3.58 4.74 20.48
C MET A 1 -3.50 5.29 19.06
N SER A 2 -4.11 6.44 18.77
CA SER A 2 -4.07 6.99 17.40
C SER A 2 -2.65 7.45 17.10
N LEU A 3 -2.03 6.91 16.06
CA LEU A 3 -0.74 7.37 15.55
C LEU A 3 -0.89 8.84 15.14
N GLU A 4 -0.07 9.71 15.72
CA GLU A 4 0.04 11.09 15.23
C GLU A 4 0.75 11.05 13.87
N ILE A 5 0.06 11.49 12.81
CA ILE A 5 0.58 11.48 11.46
C ILE A 5 1.40 12.76 11.25
N THR A 6 2.72 12.61 11.18
CA THR A 6 3.63 13.74 11.00
C THR A 6 3.69 14.20 9.54
N PRO A 7 4.17 15.43 9.26
CA PRO A 7 4.45 15.85 7.88
C PRO A 7 5.43 14.91 7.14
N ALA A 8 6.40 14.33 7.86
CA ALA A 8 7.36 13.39 7.29
C ALA A 8 6.70 12.07 6.89
N ASP A 9 5.76 11.56 7.69
CA ASP A 9 4.99 10.37 7.36
C ASP A 9 4.15 10.57 6.10
N ARG A 10 3.53 11.76 5.96
CA ARG A 10 2.79 12.11 4.74
C ARG A 10 3.71 12.12 3.52
N ALA A 11 4.84 12.83 3.59
CA ALA A 11 5.80 12.89 2.48
C ALA A 11 6.27 11.49 2.07
N THR A 12 6.52 10.61 3.05
CA THR A 12 6.89 9.22 2.84
C THR A 12 5.79 8.42 2.16
N PHE A 13 4.55 8.53 2.65
CA PHE A 13 3.37 7.90 2.06
C PHE A 13 3.16 8.30 0.60
N TYR A 14 3.20 9.60 0.30
CA TYR A 14 3.04 10.11 -1.07
C TYR A 14 4.15 9.60 -1.99
N ALA A 15 5.40 9.58 -1.51
CA ALA A 15 6.51 9.09 -2.30
C ALA A 15 6.35 7.60 -2.64
N ALA A 16 5.97 6.77 -1.66
CA ALA A 16 5.70 5.36 -1.87
C ALA A 16 4.50 5.11 -2.81
N ALA A 17 3.40 5.86 -2.63
CA ALA A 17 2.20 5.74 -3.45
C ALA A 17 2.47 6.15 -4.92
N LEU A 18 3.23 7.22 -5.14
CA LEU A 18 3.63 7.63 -6.50
C LEU A 18 4.52 6.58 -7.18
N ARG A 19 5.42 5.91 -6.45
CA ARG A 19 6.24 4.82 -7.03
C ARG A 19 5.39 3.62 -7.44
N LEU A 20 4.39 3.25 -6.63
CA LEU A 20 3.39 2.25 -7.00
C LEU A 20 2.61 2.69 -8.25
N LEU A 21 2.18 3.95 -8.30
CA LEU A 21 1.40 4.47 -9.42
C LEU A 21 2.22 4.46 -10.72
N ARG A 22 3.52 4.76 -10.65
CA ARG A 22 4.43 4.68 -11.80
C ARG A 22 4.62 3.24 -12.29
N PHE A 23 4.69 2.26 -11.39
CA PHE A 23 4.71 0.84 -11.77
C PHE A 23 3.44 0.46 -12.53
N VAL A 24 2.27 0.82 -12.00
CA VAL A 24 0.99 0.46 -12.62
C VAL A 24 0.81 1.16 -13.97
N GLU A 25 1.19 2.44 -14.08
CA GLU A 25 1.18 3.17 -15.35
C GLU A 25 2.13 2.52 -16.38
N GLY A 26 3.29 2.00 -15.93
CA GLY A 26 4.20 1.26 -16.79
C GLY A 26 3.60 -0.05 -17.32
N ARG A 27 2.80 -0.75 -16.51
CA ARG A 27 2.12 -2.00 -16.90
C ARG A 27 0.94 -1.76 -17.86
N ALA A 28 0.19 -0.69 -17.65
CA ALA A 28 -0.98 -0.31 -18.46
C ALA A 28 -0.98 1.20 -18.73
N PRO A 29 -0.23 1.68 -19.75
CA PRO A 29 -0.05 3.10 -19.98
C PRO A 29 -1.35 3.80 -20.37
N THR A 30 -1.78 4.77 -19.56
CA THR A 30 -2.90 5.65 -19.87
C THR A 30 -2.45 6.93 -20.58
N GLN A 31 -1.17 7.30 -20.43
CA GLN A 31 -0.57 8.57 -20.88
C GLN A 31 -1.16 9.81 -20.19
N ARG A 32 -1.99 9.64 -19.16
CA ARG A 32 -2.70 10.74 -18.48
C ARG A 32 -2.02 11.19 -17.19
N ARG A 33 -1.18 10.35 -16.60
CA ARG A 33 -0.63 10.58 -15.25
C ARG A 33 0.78 11.16 -15.26
N PHE A 34 1.67 10.59 -16.08
CA PHE A 34 3.08 10.95 -16.16
C PHE A 34 3.52 11.21 -17.61
N GLY A 35 4.59 12.01 -17.77
CA GLY A 35 5.22 12.29 -19.07
C GLY A 35 4.86 13.67 -19.63
N PRO A 36 5.50 14.08 -20.74
CA PRO A 36 5.38 15.43 -21.28
C PRO A 36 3.94 15.83 -21.64
N ASP A 37 3.16 14.90 -22.18
CA ASP A 37 1.77 15.15 -22.57
C ASP A 37 0.88 15.34 -21.35
N ALA A 38 1.01 14.48 -20.33
CA ALA A 38 0.32 14.64 -19.05
C ALA A 38 0.70 15.96 -18.34
N ASP A 39 1.97 16.36 -18.43
CA ASP A 39 2.45 17.62 -17.87
C ASP A 39 1.91 18.84 -18.63
N ALA A 40 1.82 18.77 -19.95
CA ALA A 40 1.22 19.82 -20.78
C ALA A 40 -0.29 19.93 -20.50
N LEU A 41 -0.98 18.79 -20.40
CA LEU A 41 -2.39 18.71 -20.02
C LEU A 41 -2.60 19.36 -18.65
N TRP A 42 -1.83 18.94 -17.64
CA TRP A 42 -1.91 19.50 -16.29
C TRP A 42 -1.70 21.02 -16.30
N LYS A 43 -0.68 21.54 -16.98
CA LYS A 43 -0.43 22.99 -17.08
C LYS A 43 -1.60 23.76 -17.70
N GLY A 44 -2.31 23.15 -18.65
CA GLY A 44 -3.51 23.74 -19.26
C GLY A 44 -4.72 23.79 -18.31
N PHE A 45 -4.83 22.85 -17.38
CA PHE A 45 -5.98 22.72 -16.46
C PHE A 45 -5.74 23.26 -15.04
N ALA A 46 -4.49 23.29 -14.57
CA ALA A 46 -4.18 23.50 -13.16
C ALA A 46 -4.76 24.82 -12.62
N GLY A 47 -4.74 25.90 -13.40
CA GLY A 47 -5.16 27.21 -12.94
C GLY A 47 -4.37 27.64 -11.70
N GLY A 48 -5.03 27.69 -10.54
CA GLY A 48 -4.40 27.98 -9.24
C GLY A 48 -3.96 26.74 -8.44
N LEU A 49 -4.16 25.53 -8.97
CA LEU A 49 -3.74 24.29 -8.34
C LEU A 49 -2.24 24.10 -8.45
N GLU A 50 -1.67 23.52 -7.39
CA GLU A 50 -0.24 23.26 -7.25
C GLU A 50 0.07 21.77 -7.47
N THR A 51 1.35 21.41 -7.49
CA THR A 51 1.78 20.02 -7.68
C THR A 51 1.25 19.08 -6.59
N ARG A 52 1.09 19.55 -5.36
CA ARG A 52 0.45 18.74 -4.29
C ARG A 52 -0.98 18.34 -4.64
N ASP A 53 -1.75 19.25 -5.25
CA ASP A 53 -3.14 19.01 -5.62
C ASP A 53 -3.19 18.02 -6.78
N ARG A 54 -2.25 18.14 -7.74
CA ARG A 54 -2.07 17.13 -8.80
C ARG A 54 -1.87 15.74 -8.21
N VAL A 55 -0.95 15.61 -7.25
CA VAL A 55 -0.63 14.33 -6.62
C VAL A 55 -1.85 13.78 -5.91
N ASP A 56 -2.58 14.58 -5.14
CA ASP A 56 -3.82 14.15 -4.47
C ASP A 56 -4.86 13.64 -5.46
N ILE A 57 -5.10 14.39 -6.54
CA ILE A 57 -6.05 14.01 -7.59
C ILE A 57 -5.63 12.68 -8.23
N LEU A 58 -4.35 12.52 -8.56
CA LEU A 58 -3.83 11.28 -9.16
C LEU A 58 -3.98 10.08 -8.22
N LEU A 59 -3.69 10.23 -6.94
CA LEU A 59 -3.80 9.14 -5.98
C LEU A 59 -5.27 8.78 -5.69
N ARG A 60 -6.16 9.78 -5.61
CA ARG A 60 -7.61 9.54 -5.47
C ARG A 60 -8.19 8.82 -6.69
N ASP A 61 -7.84 9.25 -7.91
CA ASP A 61 -8.22 8.58 -9.15
C ASP A 61 -7.72 7.12 -9.18
N ALA A 62 -6.46 6.91 -8.79
CA ALA A 62 -5.89 5.56 -8.74
C ALA A 62 -6.58 4.69 -7.68
N ASP A 63 -6.95 5.23 -6.52
CA ASP A 63 -7.65 4.49 -5.47
C ASP A 63 -9.05 4.03 -5.91
N VAL A 64 -9.73 4.78 -6.78
CA VAL A 64 -11.00 4.34 -7.37
C VAL A 64 -10.82 3.08 -8.22
N ALA A 65 -9.71 2.97 -8.96
CA ALA A 65 -9.40 1.80 -9.78
C ALA A 65 -8.88 0.60 -8.96
N TRP A 66 -8.16 0.88 -7.87
CA TRP A 66 -7.58 -0.12 -6.97
C TRP A 66 -7.87 0.25 -5.50
N PRO A 67 -9.08 -0.05 -4.99
CA PRO A 67 -9.54 0.41 -3.69
C PRO A 67 -8.55 0.13 -2.56
N GLY A 68 -8.23 1.19 -1.80
CA GLY A 68 -7.35 1.14 -0.64
C GLY A 68 -5.86 1.05 -0.94
N ALA A 69 -5.42 0.93 -2.20
CA ALA A 69 -4.00 0.84 -2.54
C ALA A 69 -3.26 2.19 -2.49
N PHE A 70 -3.97 3.29 -2.75
CA PHE A 70 -3.41 4.64 -2.88
C PHE A 70 -3.96 5.60 -1.83
N GLY A 71 -4.95 5.19 -1.05
CA GLY A 71 -5.54 5.98 0.03
C GLY A 71 -4.75 5.99 1.33
N ALA A 72 -4.74 7.17 1.97
CA ALA A 72 -4.21 7.36 3.31
C ALA A 72 -5.04 6.59 4.37
N ARG A 73 -6.34 6.38 4.13
CA ARG A 73 -7.23 5.71 5.09
C ARG A 73 -6.68 4.36 5.55
N ALA A 74 -6.39 3.46 4.59
CA ALA A 74 -5.95 2.12 4.91
C ALA A 74 -4.53 2.10 5.50
N THR A 75 -3.65 2.94 4.93
CA THR A 75 -2.25 3.07 5.35
C THR A 75 -2.11 3.56 6.80
N PHE A 76 -2.90 4.54 7.21
CA PHE A 76 -2.81 5.16 8.54
C PHE A 76 -3.91 4.73 9.53
N ASP A 77 -4.68 3.69 9.18
CA ASP A 77 -5.79 3.17 10.00
C ASP A 77 -6.83 4.25 10.39
N LEU A 78 -7.22 5.10 9.44
CA LEU A 78 -8.17 6.20 9.65
C LEU A 78 -9.62 5.69 9.67
N ARG A 79 -10.01 4.98 10.74
CA ARG A 79 -11.29 4.27 10.84
C ARG A 79 -12.55 5.14 10.78
N SER A 80 -12.42 6.44 11.02
CA SER A 80 -13.54 7.39 10.92
C SER A 80 -13.81 7.87 9.49
N VAL A 81 -12.94 7.55 8.53
CA VAL A 81 -13.11 7.88 7.11
C VAL A 81 -13.99 6.81 6.46
N ALA A 82 -14.85 7.18 5.50
CA ALA A 82 -15.73 6.25 4.77
C ALA A 82 -14.96 5.30 3.84
N GLU A 83 -15.53 4.14 3.45
CA GLU A 83 -14.81 3.07 2.71
C GLU A 83 -14.47 3.47 1.28
N ASP A 84 -15.27 4.37 0.72
CA ASP A 84 -15.13 4.95 -0.60
C ASP A 84 -14.34 6.27 -0.61
N ASP A 85 -13.90 6.78 0.56
CA ASP A 85 -13.03 7.95 0.64
C ASP A 85 -11.59 7.54 0.98
N ALA A 86 -10.70 7.72 0.01
CA ALA A 86 -9.29 7.38 0.11
C ALA A 86 -8.54 8.14 1.23
N PHE A 87 -8.99 9.34 1.63
CA PHE A 87 -8.25 10.22 2.53
C PHE A 87 -9.07 10.76 3.71
N GLY A 88 -10.35 11.08 3.50
CA GLY A 88 -11.19 11.75 4.49
C GLY A 88 -11.08 13.27 4.42
N SER A 89 -12.11 13.95 4.92
CA SER A 89 -12.17 15.42 4.97
C SER A 89 -11.15 16.06 5.91
N ALA A 90 -10.69 15.31 6.93
CA ALA A 90 -9.71 15.78 7.89
C ALA A 90 -8.24 15.58 7.43
N TRP A 91 -8.03 14.97 6.26
CA TRP A 91 -6.69 14.76 5.72
C TRP A 91 -6.04 16.09 5.33
N VAL A 92 -4.84 16.31 5.85
CA VAL A 92 -4.02 17.46 5.48
C VAL A 92 -3.04 17.00 4.41
N SER A 93 -3.12 17.60 3.23
CA SER A 93 -2.19 17.33 2.12
C SER A 93 -0.77 17.78 2.43
N LEU A 94 0.15 17.58 1.49
CA LEU A 94 1.51 18.13 1.59
C LEU A 94 1.49 19.65 1.56
N GLU A 95 2.49 20.26 2.18
CA GLU A 95 2.80 21.67 1.91
C GLU A 95 3.29 21.83 0.46
N PRO A 96 3.03 22.97 -0.19
CA PRO A 96 3.30 23.14 -1.63
C PRO A 96 4.72 22.77 -2.05
N MET A 97 5.71 23.23 -1.29
CA MET A 97 7.12 22.98 -1.58
C MET A 97 7.54 21.52 -1.32
N GLU A 98 6.96 20.87 -0.31
CA GLU A 98 7.20 19.44 -0.08
C GLU A 98 6.52 18.58 -1.16
N GLY A 99 5.33 18.98 -1.63
CA GLY A 99 4.64 18.34 -2.77
C GLY A 99 5.49 18.37 -4.04
N GLU A 100 6.05 19.53 -4.38
CA GLU A 100 6.95 19.66 -5.53
C GLU A 100 8.23 18.82 -5.37
N LYS A 101 8.81 18.79 -4.16
CA LYS A 101 10.00 18.01 -3.86
C LYS A 101 9.75 16.50 -3.99
N VAL A 102 8.65 16.00 -3.43
CA VAL A 102 8.25 14.58 -3.53
C VAL A 102 7.97 14.21 -4.98
N TRP A 103 7.22 15.05 -5.71
CA TRP A 103 6.96 14.81 -7.13
C TRP A 103 8.25 14.72 -7.94
N ARG A 104 9.14 15.72 -7.81
CA ARG A 104 10.40 15.75 -8.57
C ARG A 104 11.32 14.60 -8.22
N SER A 105 11.44 14.22 -6.94
CA SER A 105 12.31 13.12 -6.54
C SER A 105 11.83 11.81 -7.15
N VAL A 106 10.54 11.51 -7.04
CA VAL A 106 9.96 10.26 -7.56
C VAL A 106 9.99 10.22 -9.09
N VAL A 107 9.66 11.31 -9.78
CA VAL A 107 9.60 11.31 -11.26
C VAL A 107 10.99 11.21 -11.90
N ARG A 108 12.05 11.71 -11.23
CA ARG A 108 13.43 11.61 -11.73
C ARG A 108 14.02 10.21 -11.61
N GLU A 109 13.53 9.40 -10.68
CA GLU A 109 13.95 8.00 -10.56
C GLU A 109 13.44 7.18 -11.77
N PRO A 110 14.14 6.11 -12.17
CA PRO A 110 13.55 5.12 -13.07
C PRO A 110 12.25 4.56 -12.47
N ALA A 111 11.21 4.39 -13.30
CA ALA A 111 9.98 3.75 -12.83
C ALA A 111 10.28 2.27 -12.49
N PRO A 112 9.76 1.72 -11.39
CA PRO A 112 9.87 0.29 -11.13
C PRO A 112 9.25 -0.50 -12.28
N THR A 113 9.97 -1.50 -12.80
CA THR A 113 9.52 -2.27 -13.97
C THR A 113 8.92 -3.62 -13.62
N ASP A 114 9.04 -4.05 -12.38
CA ASP A 114 8.54 -5.33 -11.89
C ASP A 114 8.04 -5.23 -10.44
N VAL A 115 7.37 -6.28 -9.97
CA VAL A 115 6.80 -6.36 -8.61
C VAL A 115 7.89 -6.25 -7.54
N ASN A 116 9.05 -6.86 -7.75
CA ASN A 116 10.14 -6.85 -6.78
C ASN A 116 10.71 -5.45 -6.56
N GLN A 117 10.99 -4.73 -7.65
CA GLN A 117 11.44 -3.34 -7.61
C GLN A 117 10.38 -2.45 -6.95
N THR A 118 9.11 -2.66 -7.28
CA THR A 118 8.00 -1.86 -6.75
C THR A 118 7.87 -2.00 -5.23
N LEU A 119 7.82 -3.25 -4.73
CA LEU A 119 7.74 -3.52 -3.29
C LEU A 119 8.98 -3.02 -2.56
N THR A 120 10.17 -3.18 -3.15
CA THR A 120 11.43 -2.67 -2.58
C THR A 120 11.39 -1.15 -2.48
N ALA A 121 10.87 -0.45 -3.48
CA ALA A 121 10.82 1.01 -3.49
C ALA A 121 9.78 1.58 -2.52
N ILE A 122 8.64 0.91 -2.34
CA ILE A 122 7.67 1.22 -1.27
C ILE A 122 8.34 1.04 0.10
N ALA A 123 8.92 -0.14 0.36
CA ALA A 123 9.56 -0.45 1.63
C ALA A 123 10.69 0.53 1.98
N ALA A 124 11.56 0.84 1.00
CA ALA A 124 12.65 1.77 1.17
C ALA A 124 12.19 3.19 1.52
N SER A 125 11.02 3.62 1.01
CA SER A 125 10.44 4.92 1.37
C SER A 125 10.21 5.02 2.89
N TRP A 126 9.75 3.92 3.50
CA TRP A 126 9.51 3.80 4.94
C TRP A 126 10.73 3.38 5.75
N GLY A 127 11.91 3.28 5.15
CA GLY A 127 13.11 2.75 5.81
C GLY A 127 13.04 1.27 6.17
N LEU A 128 12.07 0.53 5.60
CA LEU A 128 11.93 -0.91 5.79
C LEU A 128 12.94 -1.66 4.91
N LYS A 129 13.52 -2.73 5.46
CA LYS A 129 14.42 -3.63 4.73
C LYS A 129 13.72 -4.96 4.48
N LEU A 130 13.38 -5.22 3.22
CA LEU A 130 12.78 -6.49 2.83
C LEU A 130 13.84 -7.58 2.80
N GLY A 131 13.70 -8.58 3.66
CA GLY A 131 14.48 -9.81 3.63
C GLY A 131 13.88 -10.85 2.70
N ALA A 132 14.67 -11.88 2.38
CA ALA A 132 14.11 -13.11 1.83
C ALA A 132 13.24 -13.78 2.90
N HIS A 133 12.07 -14.26 2.50
CA HIS A 133 11.18 -15.02 3.37
C HIS A 133 10.58 -16.15 2.56
N GLU A 134 10.65 -17.37 3.10
CA GLU A 134 10.13 -18.54 2.43
C GLU A 134 8.61 -18.59 2.56
N LEU A 135 7.94 -18.82 1.43
CA LEU A 135 6.52 -19.09 1.35
C LEU A 135 6.34 -20.43 0.64
N ALA A 136 5.74 -21.40 1.33
CA ALA A 136 5.30 -22.63 0.68
C ALA A 136 4.31 -22.27 -0.43
N LYS A 137 4.43 -22.92 -1.61
CA LYS A 137 3.62 -22.58 -2.78
C LYS A 137 2.12 -22.56 -2.41
N PRO A 138 1.45 -21.40 -2.46
CA PRO A 138 0.03 -21.32 -2.15
C PRO A 138 -0.79 -22.00 -3.23
N SER A 139 -1.95 -22.50 -2.82
CA SER A 139 -3.00 -23.01 -3.71
C SER A 139 -4.24 -22.12 -3.58
N PRO A 140 -5.26 -22.22 -4.45
CA PRO A 140 -6.51 -21.46 -4.30
C PRO A 140 -7.24 -21.71 -2.97
N GLY A 141 -6.99 -22.85 -2.31
CA GLY A 141 -7.55 -23.18 -0.99
C GLY A 141 -6.76 -22.62 0.19
N THR A 142 -5.54 -22.10 -0.04
CA THR A 142 -4.67 -21.59 1.03
C THR A 142 -5.26 -20.32 1.63
N LYS A 143 -5.35 -20.26 2.96
CA LYS A 143 -5.71 -19.04 3.71
C LYS A 143 -4.50 -18.61 4.53
N LEU A 144 -4.04 -17.37 4.36
CA LEU A 144 -2.85 -16.82 5.00
C LEU A 144 -3.22 -15.68 5.93
N ILE A 145 -2.65 -15.68 7.12
CA ILE A 145 -2.57 -14.51 7.99
C ILE A 145 -1.11 -14.10 8.11
N ILE A 146 -0.81 -12.86 7.74
CA ILE A 146 0.56 -12.41 7.47
C ILE A 146 0.96 -11.30 8.43
N GLY A 147 2.18 -11.34 8.94
CA GLY A 147 2.78 -10.27 9.74
C GLY A 147 4.25 -10.04 9.38
N GLY A 148 4.65 -8.76 9.32
CA GLY A 148 6.01 -8.33 8.96
C GLY A 148 6.19 -8.03 7.47
N ALA A 149 6.96 -6.98 7.17
CA ALA A 149 7.16 -6.47 5.82
C ALA A 149 7.71 -7.52 4.84
N SER A 150 8.66 -8.35 5.29
CA SER A 150 9.28 -9.37 4.44
C SER A 150 8.30 -10.49 4.05
N ALA A 151 7.44 -10.93 4.96
CA ALA A 151 6.38 -11.90 4.69
C ALA A 151 5.30 -11.33 3.76
N ILE A 152 4.88 -10.08 3.98
CA ILE A 152 3.94 -9.36 3.09
C ILE A 152 4.49 -9.34 1.67
N ALA A 153 5.76 -8.94 1.50
CA ALA A 153 6.39 -8.85 0.19
C ALA A 153 6.55 -10.23 -0.48
N ALA A 154 6.90 -11.28 0.26
CA ALA A 154 6.99 -12.64 -0.27
C ALA A 154 5.64 -13.15 -0.79
N ALA A 155 4.56 -12.92 -0.03
CA ALA A 155 3.22 -13.29 -0.46
C ALA A 155 2.76 -12.48 -1.67
N LEU A 156 2.98 -11.16 -1.70
CA LEU A 156 2.59 -10.33 -2.85
C LEU A 156 3.23 -10.78 -4.16
N ARG A 157 4.50 -11.18 -4.13
CA ARG A 157 5.18 -11.76 -5.31
C ARG A 157 4.48 -13.02 -5.78
N ALA A 158 4.25 -13.96 -4.87
CA ALA A 158 3.60 -15.22 -5.21
C ALA A 158 2.17 -15.03 -5.77
N PHE A 159 1.42 -14.08 -5.24
CA PHE A 159 0.06 -13.77 -5.72
C PHE A 159 0.05 -12.92 -7.00
N ALA A 160 1.10 -12.16 -7.29
CA ALA A 160 1.24 -11.46 -8.56
C ALA A 160 1.65 -12.40 -9.71
N ASP A 161 2.34 -13.50 -9.40
CA ASP A 161 2.86 -14.48 -10.36
C ASP A 161 1.84 -15.60 -10.71
N ASP A 162 0.72 -15.70 -9.99
CA ASP A 162 -0.28 -16.77 -10.15
C ASP A 162 -1.71 -16.20 -10.11
N ASP A 163 -2.36 -16.15 -11.27
CA ASP A 163 -3.72 -15.61 -11.48
C ASP A 163 -4.83 -16.50 -10.91
N THR A 164 -4.51 -17.72 -10.47
CA THR A 164 -5.46 -18.60 -9.79
C THR A 164 -5.64 -18.24 -8.31
N LEU A 165 -4.77 -17.36 -7.79
CA LEU A 165 -4.80 -16.88 -6.42
C LEU A 165 -5.56 -15.58 -6.30
N SER A 166 -6.25 -15.41 -5.16
CA SER A 166 -7.07 -14.25 -4.85
C SER A 166 -6.63 -13.65 -3.52
N TRP A 167 -5.83 -12.59 -3.60
CA TRP A 167 -5.37 -11.84 -2.42
C TRP A 167 -6.52 -11.45 -1.46
N PRO A 168 -7.61 -10.79 -1.91
CA PRO A 168 -8.64 -10.30 -1.00
C PRO A 168 -9.41 -11.42 -0.30
N THR A 169 -9.46 -12.63 -0.87
CA THR A 169 -10.19 -13.76 -0.25
C THR A 169 -9.28 -14.69 0.54
N GLN A 170 -7.98 -14.72 0.25
CA GLN A 170 -7.04 -15.66 0.85
C GLN A 170 -6.15 -15.03 1.92
N VAL A 171 -5.89 -13.72 1.86
CA VAL A 171 -4.90 -13.07 2.72
C VAL A 171 -5.57 -12.11 3.71
N ILE A 172 -5.11 -12.14 4.96
CA ILE A 172 -5.34 -11.10 5.97
C ILE A 172 -3.95 -10.65 6.44
N VAL A 173 -3.70 -9.35 6.49
CA VAL A 173 -2.44 -8.81 7.00
C VAL A 173 -2.67 -8.17 8.37
N VAL A 174 -1.84 -8.49 9.35
CA VAL A 174 -1.78 -7.82 10.65
C VAL A 174 -0.57 -6.89 10.63
N ALA A 175 -0.81 -5.58 10.74
CA ALA A 175 0.24 -4.56 10.65
C ALA A 175 -0.15 -3.29 11.42
N ASP A 176 0.77 -2.83 12.27
CA ASP A 176 0.61 -1.60 13.06
C ASP A 176 1.36 -0.42 12.44
N HIS A 177 2.49 -0.69 11.78
CA HIS A 177 3.31 0.36 11.20
C HIS A 177 2.77 0.79 9.81
N PRO A 178 2.63 2.10 9.54
CA PRO A 178 2.10 2.58 8.26
C PRO A 178 2.83 2.03 7.02
N GLY A 179 4.15 1.85 7.10
CA GLY A 179 4.91 1.25 6.00
C GLY A 179 4.56 -0.20 5.68
N GLU A 180 4.27 -1.02 6.69
CA GLU A 180 3.81 -2.40 6.49
C GLU A 180 2.38 -2.42 5.93
N ARG A 181 1.53 -1.52 6.44
CA ARG A 181 0.16 -1.34 5.94
C ARG A 181 0.17 -0.89 4.48
N GLN A 182 1.00 0.08 4.09
CA GLN A 182 1.08 0.53 2.71
C GLN A 182 1.60 -0.57 1.76
N LEU A 183 2.57 -1.38 2.20
CA LEU A 183 2.99 -2.57 1.45
C LEU A 183 1.82 -3.52 1.21
N ALA A 184 1.03 -3.80 2.24
CA ALA A 184 -0.15 -4.67 2.11
C ALA A 184 -1.26 -4.04 1.28
N CYS A 185 -1.50 -2.73 1.38
CA CYS A 185 -2.44 -1.98 0.56
C CYS A 185 -2.10 -2.05 -0.92
N ALA A 186 -0.81 -2.02 -1.26
CA ALA A 186 -0.34 -2.09 -2.64
C ALA A 186 -0.81 -3.36 -3.39
N ALA A 187 -1.28 -4.39 -2.66
CA ALA A 187 -1.81 -5.61 -3.26
C ALA A 187 -2.86 -5.36 -4.33
N ALA A 188 -3.85 -4.50 -4.08
CA ALA A 188 -4.95 -4.30 -5.02
C ALA A 188 -4.44 -3.85 -6.40
N ALA A 189 -3.47 -2.93 -6.40
CA ALA A 189 -2.79 -2.48 -7.61
C ALA A 189 -1.85 -3.55 -8.21
N VAL A 190 -1.04 -4.22 -7.38
CA VAL A 190 -0.05 -5.20 -7.82
C VAL A 190 -0.71 -6.42 -8.45
N VAL A 191 -1.72 -7.02 -7.81
CA VAL A 191 -2.44 -8.20 -8.31
C VAL A 191 -3.64 -7.83 -9.19
N ASN A 192 -3.85 -6.53 -9.44
CA ASN A 192 -4.90 -5.99 -10.30
C ASN A 192 -6.33 -6.45 -9.92
N THR A 193 -6.71 -6.22 -8.66
CA THR A 193 -8.05 -6.50 -8.14
C THR A 193 -8.77 -5.21 -7.76
N ASP A 194 -10.10 -5.23 -7.82
CA ASP A 194 -11.01 -4.16 -7.43
C ASP A 194 -11.40 -4.20 -5.94
N THR A 195 -10.82 -5.13 -5.18
CA THR A 195 -11.13 -5.34 -3.77
C THR A 195 -9.92 -5.01 -2.90
N ALA A 196 -10.13 -4.16 -1.89
CA ALA A 196 -9.10 -3.73 -0.96
C ALA A 196 -8.50 -4.88 -0.13
N SER A 197 -7.25 -4.69 0.30
CA SER A 197 -6.58 -5.61 1.23
C SER A 197 -7.28 -5.65 2.59
N ARG A 198 -7.45 -6.87 3.12
CA ARG A 198 -7.94 -7.07 4.48
C ARG A 198 -6.82 -6.83 5.49
N LEU A 199 -6.93 -5.74 6.25
CA LEU A 199 -5.96 -5.32 7.26
C LEU A 199 -6.54 -5.46 8.67
N ARG A 200 -5.68 -5.82 9.62
CA ARG A 200 -5.93 -5.77 11.06
C ARG A 200 -4.78 -5.07 11.77
N THR A 201 -5.09 -4.43 12.89
CA THR A 201 -4.13 -3.84 13.82
C THR A 201 -4.00 -4.78 15.03
N SER A 202 -2.82 -4.91 15.64
CA SER A 202 -2.60 -5.81 16.78
C SER A 202 -3.51 -5.50 17.98
N GLY A 203 -3.85 -4.21 18.16
CA GLY A 203 -4.77 -3.72 19.19
C GLY A 203 -6.26 -3.87 18.86
N ASP A 204 -6.63 -4.53 17.76
CA ASP A 204 -8.03 -4.73 17.42
C ASP A 204 -8.77 -5.59 18.43
N HIS A 205 -9.99 -5.16 18.75
CA HIS A 205 -10.91 -5.93 19.60
C HIS A 205 -11.69 -6.99 18.82
N ASP A 206 -11.57 -7.01 17.48
CA ASP A 206 -12.13 -8.09 16.66
C ASP A 206 -11.35 -9.39 16.91
N ARG A 207 -11.96 -10.25 17.71
CA ARG A 207 -11.45 -11.57 18.10
C ARG A 207 -12.02 -12.70 17.25
N THR A 208 -12.51 -12.40 16.05
CA THR A 208 -12.97 -13.46 15.13
C THR A 208 -11.83 -14.46 14.94
N ASN A 209 -12.04 -15.68 15.45
CA ASN A 209 -11.08 -16.76 15.37
C ASN A 209 -10.85 -17.11 13.89
N LEU A 210 -9.58 -17.14 13.48
CA LEU A 210 -9.15 -17.47 12.14
C LEU A 210 -8.56 -18.88 12.07
N ALA A 211 -9.10 -19.81 12.89
CA ALA A 211 -8.75 -21.22 12.86
C ALA A 211 -8.78 -21.76 11.41
N GLY A 212 -7.64 -22.30 10.97
CA GLY A 212 -7.44 -22.78 9.60
C GLY A 212 -6.67 -21.81 8.68
N TYR A 213 -6.49 -20.55 9.08
CA TYR A 213 -5.51 -19.67 8.45
C TYR A 213 -4.10 -20.12 8.85
N GLN A 214 -3.21 -20.17 7.86
CA GLN A 214 -1.80 -20.51 8.03
C GLN A 214 -1.04 -19.21 8.37
N PRO A 215 -0.36 -19.15 9.52
CA PRO A 215 0.43 -17.98 9.88
C PRO A 215 1.70 -17.90 9.00
N LEU A 216 1.94 -16.73 8.42
CA LEU A 216 3.17 -16.39 7.70
C LEU A 216 3.77 -15.14 8.34
N VAL A 217 4.76 -15.34 9.21
CA VAL A 217 5.31 -14.28 10.05
C VAL A 217 6.81 -14.18 9.82
N SER A 218 7.27 -13.03 9.32
CA SER A 218 8.69 -12.80 9.10
C SER A 218 9.39 -12.27 10.36
N SER A 219 10.72 -12.37 10.38
CA SER A 219 11.56 -11.99 11.53
C SER A 219 11.57 -10.49 11.83
N ASP A 220 11.11 -9.66 10.91
CA ASP A 220 10.94 -8.21 11.05
C ASP A 220 9.57 -7.80 11.63
N ALA A 221 8.64 -8.75 11.83
CA ALA A 221 7.36 -8.47 12.50
C ALA A 221 7.57 -8.09 13.97
N SER A 222 6.84 -7.07 14.45
CA SER A 222 6.86 -6.64 15.86
C SER A 222 6.31 -7.73 16.80
N PRO A 223 6.75 -7.79 18.06
CA PRO A 223 6.24 -8.76 19.03
C PRO A 223 4.71 -8.75 19.17
N GLU A 224 4.09 -7.57 19.11
CA GLU A 224 2.64 -7.38 19.22
C GLU A 224 1.92 -8.01 18.03
N VAL A 225 2.41 -7.79 16.80
CA VAL A 225 1.86 -8.41 15.59
C VAL A 225 1.97 -9.93 15.67
N ARG A 226 3.11 -10.47 16.12
CA ARG A 226 3.29 -11.93 16.29
C ARG A 226 2.30 -12.51 17.28
N ALA A 227 2.22 -11.91 18.47
CA ALA A 227 1.32 -12.35 19.53
C ALA A 227 -0.14 -12.32 19.07
N THR A 228 -0.54 -11.29 18.31
CA THR A 228 -1.89 -11.20 17.75
C THR A 228 -2.14 -12.31 16.73
N ILE A 229 -1.20 -12.60 15.82
CA ILE A 229 -1.35 -13.69 14.84
C ILE A 229 -1.45 -15.05 15.52
N GLU A 230 -0.60 -15.30 16.53
CA GLU A 230 -0.63 -16.52 17.35
C GLU A 230 -1.99 -16.67 18.05
N ALA A 231 -2.51 -15.60 18.66
CA ALA A 231 -3.80 -15.62 19.33
C ALA A 231 -4.98 -15.83 18.37
N LEU A 232 -4.94 -15.25 17.17
CA LEU A 232 -6.00 -15.38 16.16
C LEU A 232 -6.04 -16.76 15.49
N THR A 233 -4.92 -17.49 15.51
CA THR A 233 -4.78 -18.82 14.88
C THR A 233 -4.76 -19.98 15.88
N ALA A 234 -4.80 -19.68 17.18
CA ALA A 234 -4.93 -20.67 18.23
C ALA A 234 -6.24 -21.47 18.07
N LYS A 235 -6.13 -22.78 18.25
CA LYS A 235 -7.26 -23.73 18.18
C LYS A 235 -8.12 -23.67 19.43
#